data_AF-A0A6N4WYP6-F1
#
_entry.id   AF-A0A6N4WYP6-F1
#
_cell.length_a   1.000
_cell.length_b   1.000
_cell.length_c   1.000
_cell.angle_alpha   90.00
_cell.angle_beta   90.00
_cell.angle_gamma   90.00
#
_symmetry.space_group_name_H-M   'P 1'
#
loop_
_entity.id
_entity.type
_entity.pdbx_description
1 polymer ?
#
loop_
_entity_poly.entity_id
_entity_poly.type
_entity_poly.pdbx_seq_one_letter_code
_entity_poly.pdbx_strand_id
1 'polypeptide(L)'
;MRNFILYPLLLLITTLAVSAETIFESLRDAPTDFEFTVNDSPLAVSEQGITQRAVTKEVNYKNSEGVVFVNHLAYRSYHLAVAYEWKFMGQQDFAAIEFYQDDELIHEMTLTDESRQMASSETRRYKQNFLAINLQGVPLAMLDSVDRINFIKAK
;
A
#
# COMPACT_ATOMS: atom_id res chain seq x y z
N MET A 1 20.61 -10.76 -50.32
CA MET A 1 20.82 -9.76 -49.24
C MET A 1 19.77 -10.01 -48.18
N ARG A 2 20.09 -10.78 -47.15
CA ARG A 2 19.12 -11.29 -46.16
C ARG A 2 19.68 -11.01 -44.77
N ASN A 3 18.81 -10.50 -43.89
CA ASN A 3 18.98 -10.41 -42.43
C ASN A 3 19.97 -9.37 -41.88
N PHE A 4 19.61 -8.08 -41.87
CA PHE A 4 20.26 -7.09 -40.99
C PHE A 4 19.31 -6.22 -40.16
N ILE A 5 17.99 -6.39 -40.30
CA ILE A 5 16.99 -5.56 -39.61
C ILE A 5 16.57 -6.14 -38.23
N LEU A 6 16.93 -7.39 -37.92
CA LEU A 6 16.49 -8.07 -36.70
C LEU A 6 17.31 -7.75 -35.44
N TYR A 7 18.52 -7.23 -35.58
CA TYR A 7 19.41 -6.95 -34.43
C TYR A 7 19.04 -5.70 -33.59
N PRO A 8 18.65 -4.55 -34.18
CA PRO A 8 18.33 -3.37 -33.36
C PRO A 8 16.98 -3.51 -32.62
N LEU A 9 16.04 -4.31 -33.14
CA LEU A 9 14.75 -4.56 -32.50
C LEU A 9 14.91 -5.41 -31.23
N LEU A 10 15.83 -6.39 -31.24
CA LEU A 10 16.13 -7.25 -30.09
C LEU A 10 16.81 -6.49 -28.94
N LEU A 11 17.68 -5.53 -29.27
CA LEU A 11 18.33 -4.67 -28.26
C LEU A 11 17.37 -3.69 -27.59
N LEU A 12 16.32 -3.23 -28.29
CA LEU A 12 15.31 -2.35 -27.70
C LEU A 12 14.41 -3.10 -26.69
N ILE A 13 14.13 -4.38 -26.95
CA ILE A 13 13.31 -5.24 -26.07
C ILE A 13 14.05 -5.56 -24.77
N THR A 14 15.36 -5.82 -24.84
CA THR A 14 16.15 -6.13 -23.64
C THR A 14 16.35 -4.92 -22.73
N THR A 15 16.51 -3.72 -23.29
CA THR A 15 16.61 -2.50 -22.45
C THR A 15 15.32 -2.19 -21.70
N LEU A 16 14.15 -2.39 -22.33
CA LEU A 16 12.85 -2.18 -21.67
C LEU A 16 12.58 -3.21 -20.57
N ALA A 17 12.98 -4.47 -20.77
CA ALA A 17 12.84 -5.52 -19.78
C ALA A 17 13.70 -5.26 -18.53
N VAL A 18 14.96 -4.86 -18.71
CA VAL A 18 15.91 -4.62 -17.60
C VAL A 18 15.53 -3.41 -16.75
N SER A 19 14.96 -2.35 -17.35
CA SER A 19 14.47 -1.18 -16.60
C SER A 19 13.15 -1.41 -15.85
N ALA A 20 12.32 -2.35 -16.32
CA ALA A 20 11.14 -2.78 -15.57
C ALA A 20 11.57 -3.66 -14.38
N GLU A 21 12.48 -4.60 -14.60
CA GLU A 21 12.97 -5.54 -13.58
C GLU A 21 13.62 -4.82 -12.38
N THR A 22 14.34 -3.72 -12.61
CA THR A 22 15.03 -2.98 -11.52
C THR A 22 14.10 -2.23 -10.57
N ILE A 23 12.93 -1.75 -11.04
CA ILE A 23 11.91 -1.14 -10.16
C ILE A 23 11.01 -2.23 -9.54
N PHE A 24 10.77 -3.32 -10.26
CA PHE A 24 9.94 -4.44 -9.79
C PHE A 24 10.65 -5.30 -8.72
N GLU A 25 11.98 -5.47 -8.79
CA GLU A 25 12.72 -6.19 -7.75
C GLU A 25 12.93 -5.37 -6.47
N SER A 26 13.04 -4.03 -6.55
CA SER A 26 13.30 -3.21 -5.37
C SER A 26 12.09 -3.05 -4.43
N LEU A 27 10.88 -3.38 -4.87
CA LEU A 27 9.63 -3.09 -4.15
C LEU A 27 8.79 -4.33 -3.83
N ARG A 28 9.37 -5.53 -3.96
CA ARG A 28 8.66 -6.79 -3.66
C ARG A 28 8.32 -6.93 -2.17
N ASP A 29 9.12 -6.33 -1.31
CA ASP A 29 8.88 -5.97 0.10
C ASP A 29 10.05 -5.05 0.46
N ALA A 30 9.91 -3.73 0.30
CA ALA A 30 10.98 -2.81 0.71
C ALA A 30 10.87 -2.60 2.23
N PRO A 31 11.89 -2.97 3.03
CA PRO A 31 11.89 -2.63 4.45
C PRO A 31 11.94 -1.11 4.57
N THR A 32 11.09 -0.58 5.44
CA THR A 32 11.07 0.83 5.83
C THR A 32 11.39 0.94 7.31
N ASP A 33 11.95 2.06 7.73
CA ASP A 33 12.35 2.29 9.13
C ASP A 33 11.43 3.33 9.80
N PHE A 34 10.11 3.21 9.61
CA PHE A 34 9.17 4.13 10.24
C PHE A 34 9.00 3.82 11.72
N GLU A 35 8.90 4.87 12.54
CA GLU A 35 8.30 4.80 13.87
C GLU A 35 6.77 4.69 13.72
N PHE A 36 6.16 3.80 14.49
CA PHE A 36 4.70 3.68 14.51
C PHE A 36 4.14 4.08 15.87
N THR A 37 3.08 4.87 15.83
CA THR A 37 2.33 5.28 17.00
C THR A 37 0.83 5.05 16.79
N VAL A 38 0.07 4.96 17.88
CA VAL A 38 -1.39 4.95 17.88
C VAL A 38 -1.88 6.02 18.84
N ASN A 39 -2.57 7.04 18.33
CA ASN A 39 -2.87 8.26 19.08
C ASN A 39 -1.62 8.78 19.83
N ASP A 40 -0.50 8.92 19.11
CA ASP A 40 0.81 9.36 19.60
C ASP A 40 1.47 8.45 20.66
N SER A 41 0.88 7.30 20.97
CA SER A 41 1.50 6.31 21.86
C SER A 41 2.31 5.29 21.05
N PRO A 42 3.56 4.97 21.44
CA PRO A 42 4.41 4.03 20.70
C PRO A 42 3.75 2.66 20.47
N LEU A 43 3.88 2.15 19.24
CA LEU A 43 3.43 0.83 18.83
C LEU A 43 4.64 -0.07 18.58
N ALA A 44 4.70 -1.19 19.29
CA ALA A 44 5.74 -2.20 19.07
C ALA A 44 5.49 -2.93 17.73
N VAL A 45 6.36 -2.69 16.75
CA VAL A 45 6.29 -3.29 15.41
C VAL A 45 7.37 -4.35 15.26
N SER A 46 6.95 -5.53 14.79
CA SER A 46 7.82 -6.69 14.53
C SER A 46 8.23 -6.80 13.06
N GLU A 47 7.39 -6.32 12.15
CA GLU A 47 7.69 -6.24 10.72
C GLU A 47 6.96 -5.05 10.10
N GLN A 48 7.63 -4.38 9.17
CA GLN A 48 7.05 -3.33 8.36
C GLN A 48 7.61 -3.38 6.94
N GLY A 49 6.88 -2.80 6.00
CA GLY A 49 7.39 -2.55 4.65
C GLY A 49 6.33 -2.07 3.67
N ILE A 50 6.81 -1.65 2.50
CA ILE A 50 5.96 -1.25 1.38
C ILE A 50 5.91 -2.39 0.37
N THR A 51 4.68 -2.79 0.01
CA THR A 51 4.42 -3.92 -0.87
C THR A 51 3.52 -3.49 -2.03
N GLN A 52 3.81 -3.93 -3.25
CA GLN A 52 2.92 -3.68 -4.39
C GLN A 52 1.94 -4.84 -4.56
N ARG A 53 0.63 -4.54 -4.66
CA ARG A 53 -0.42 -5.57 -4.78
C ARG A 53 -1.44 -5.23 -5.86
N ALA A 54 -2.08 -6.26 -6.39
CA ALA A 54 -3.26 -6.11 -7.23
C ALA A 54 -4.49 -5.84 -6.34
N VAL A 55 -5.27 -4.83 -6.70
CA VAL A 55 -6.51 -4.42 -6.03
C VAL A 55 -7.65 -4.56 -7.04
N THR A 56 -8.73 -5.19 -6.60
CA THR A 56 -9.98 -5.28 -7.34
C THR A 56 -11.03 -4.45 -6.64
N LYS A 57 -11.62 -3.47 -7.34
CA LYS A 57 -12.69 -2.62 -6.82
C LYS A 57 -13.94 -2.77 -7.68
N GLU A 58 -15.07 -3.01 -7.04
CA GLU A 58 -16.38 -2.94 -7.68
C GLU A 58 -16.89 -1.50 -7.60
N VAL A 59 -17.27 -0.94 -8.74
CA VAL A 59 -17.86 0.40 -8.84
C VAL A 59 -19.26 0.27 -9.41
N ASN A 60 -20.23 0.58 -8.57
CA ASN A 60 -21.65 0.56 -8.91
C ASN A 60 -22.09 1.95 -9.38
N TYR A 61 -22.43 2.08 -10.67
CA TYR A 61 -22.97 3.30 -11.24
C TYR A 61 -24.47 3.13 -11.51
N LYS A 62 -25.29 4.08 -11.05
CA LYS A 62 -26.73 4.12 -11.36
C LYS A 62 -26.98 5.21 -12.40
N ASN A 63 -27.50 4.85 -13.56
CA ASN A 63 -27.87 5.85 -14.57
C ASN A 63 -29.17 6.59 -14.18
N SER A 64 -29.54 7.62 -14.96
CA SER A 64 -30.77 8.41 -14.78
C SER A 64 -32.07 7.60 -14.89
N GLU A 65 -32.02 6.40 -15.47
CA GLU A 65 -33.15 5.47 -15.63
C GLU A 65 -33.21 4.44 -14.50
N GLY A 66 -32.26 4.50 -13.55
CA GLY A 66 -32.19 3.62 -12.39
C GLY A 66 -31.51 2.27 -12.63
N VAL A 67 -30.94 2.04 -13.81
CA VAL A 67 -30.17 0.85 -14.14
C VAL A 67 -28.82 0.90 -13.43
N VAL A 68 -28.47 -0.17 -12.73
CA VAL A 68 -27.19 -0.33 -12.03
C VAL A 68 -26.19 -1.03 -12.96
N PHE A 69 -25.09 -0.37 -13.22
CA PHE A 69 -23.92 -0.90 -13.92
C PHE A 69 -22.85 -1.26 -12.91
N VAL A 70 -22.38 -2.50 -12.96
CA VAL A 70 -21.32 -3.02 -12.08
C VAL A 70 -20.01 -3.06 -12.88
N ASN A 71 -19.09 -2.14 -12.57
CA ASN A 71 -17.75 -2.14 -13.17
C ASN A 71 -16.75 -2.77 -12.22
N HIS A 72 -15.97 -3.73 -12.73
CA HIS A 72 -14.86 -4.33 -11.98
C HIS A 72 -13.55 -3.68 -12.45
N LEU A 73 -12.93 -2.91 -11.56
CA LEU A 73 -11.64 -2.28 -11.82
C LEU A 73 -10.53 -3.11 -11.16
N ALA A 74 -9.54 -3.51 -11.95
CA ALA A 74 -8.32 -4.14 -11.45
C ALA A 74 -7.14 -3.20 -11.68
N TYR A 75 -6.43 -2.83 -10.62
CA TYR A 75 -5.25 -1.96 -10.70
C TYR A 75 -4.19 -2.42 -9.71
N ARG A 76 -2.97 -1.90 -9.86
CA ARG A 76 -1.88 -2.13 -8.89
C ARG A 76 -1.80 -0.94 -7.95
N SER A 77 -1.64 -1.21 -6.65
CA SER A 77 -1.43 -0.18 -5.64
C SER A 77 -0.36 -0.59 -4.64
N TYR A 78 0.29 0.41 -4.05
CA TYR A 78 1.24 0.23 -2.97
C TYR A 78 0.49 0.11 -1.65
N HIS A 79 1.01 -0.74 -0.78
CA HIS A 79 0.43 -0.99 0.53
C HIS A 79 1.49 -0.89 1.60
N LEU A 80 1.19 -0.11 2.65
CA LEU A 80 1.94 -0.14 3.89
C LEU A 80 1.52 -1.37 4.68
N ALA A 81 2.44 -2.31 4.85
CA ALA A 81 2.23 -3.54 5.59
C ALA A 81 2.92 -3.43 6.96
N VAL A 82 2.18 -3.67 8.04
CA VAL A 82 2.69 -3.58 9.41
C VAL A 82 2.22 -4.80 10.21
N ALA A 83 3.15 -5.42 10.94
CA ALA A 83 2.86 -6.45 11.92
C ALA A 83 3.28 -5.97 13.31
N TYR A 84 2.38 -6.00 14.29
CA TYR A 84 2.62 -5.39 15.59
C TYR A 84 2.30 -6.31 16.77
N GLU A 85 3.01 -6.10 17.88
CA GLU A 85 2.87 -6.85 19.12
C GLU A 85 1.84 -6.16 20.03
N TRP A 86 0.59 -6.61 19.98
CA TRP A 86 -0.43 -6.17 20.93
C TRP A 86 -1.03 -7.38 21.64
N LYS A 87 -1.10 -7.30 22.98
CA LYS A 87 -1.69 -8.34 23.85
C LYS A 87 -3.19 -8.59 23.64
N PHE A 88 -3.88 -7.78 22.86
CA PHE A 88 -5.32 -7.91 22.64
C PHE A 88 -5.67 -7.73 21.16
N MET A 89 -6.36 -8.72 20.59
CA MET A 89 -6.91 -8.76 19.22
C MET A 89 -8.06 -7.76 19.02
N GLY A 90 -7.84 -6.49 19.33
CA GLY A 90 -8.75 -5.47 18.85
C GLY A 90 -8.56 -5.35 17.34
N GLN A 91 -9.49 -5.88 16.55
CA GLN A 91 -9.84 -5.24 15.27
C GLN A 91 -10.23 -3.80 15.64
N GLN A 92 -9.25 -2.91 15.74
CA GLN A 92 -9.53 -1.51 15.99
C GLN A 92 -9.76 -0.87 14.64
N ASP A 93 -10.94 -0.29 14.48
CA ASP A 93 -11.23 0.57 13.35
C ASP A 93 -10.38 1.83 13.52
N PHE A 94 -9.35 1.95 12.69
CA PHE A 94 -8.59 3.20 12.58
C PHE A 94 -9.42 4.18 11.75
N ALA A 95 -9.54 5.43 12.22
CA ALA A 95 -10.23 6.49 11.51
C ALA A 95 -9.33 7.16 10.46
N ALA A 96 -8.04 7.29 10.75
CA ALA A 96 -7.06 7.94 9.87
C ALA A 96 -5.63 7.46 10.15
N ILE A 97 -4.75 7.77 9.21
CA ILE A 97 -3.30 7.67 9.33
C ILE A 97 -2.69 9.02 9.04
N GLU A 98 -1.77 9.41 9.89
CA GLU A 98 -0.99 10.63 9.78
C GLU A 98 0.48 10.28 9.50
N PHE A 99 1.09 10.99 8.57
CA PHE A 99 2.48 10.85 8.18
C PHE A 99 3.25 12.10 8.63
N TYR A 100 4.27 11.90 9.44
CA TYR A 100 5.08 12.96 10.03
C TYR A 100 6.51 12.98 9.50
N GLN A 101 7.09 14.17 9.51
CA GLN A 101 8.52 14.40 9.48
C GLN A 101 8.84 15.26 10.69
N ASP A 102 9.69 14.75 11.57
CA ASP A 102 9.92 15.26 12.91
C ASP A 102 8.56 15.44 13.63
N ASP A 103 8.18 16.69 13.94
CA ASP A 103 6.91 17.03 14.58
C ASP A 103 5.86 17.60 13.60
N GLU A 104 6.16 17.68 12.30
CA GLU A 104 5.28 18.26 11.29
C GLU A 104 4.43 17.19 10.58
N LEU A 105 3.10 17.40 10.56
CA LEU A 105 2.17 16.58 9.80
C LEU A 105 2.30 16.89 8.30
N ILE A 106 2.88 15.96 7.53
CA ILE A 106 3.03 16.10 6.08
C ILE A 106 1.75 15.71 5.35
N HIS A 107 1.10 14.64 5.80
CA HIS A 107 -0.06 14.09 5.11
C HIS A 107 -0.99 13.34 6.07
N GLU A 108 -2.28 13.39 5.75
CA GLU A 108 -3.31 12.62 6.45
C GLU A 108 -4.14 11.84 5.44
N MET A 109 -4.37 10.57 5.75
CA MET A 109 -5.28 9.70 5.01
C MET A 109 -6.39 9.20 5.93
N THR A 110 -7.63 9.54 5.62
CA THR A 110 -8.81 8.94 6.26
C THR A 110 -9.01 7.49 5.82
N LEU A 111 -9.33 6.61 6.76
CA LEU A 111 -9.53 5.18 6.56
C LEU A 111 -10.99 4.72 6.64
N THR A 112 -11.94 5.64 6.47
CA THR A 112 -13.39 5.37 6.53
C THR A 112 -13.92 4.53 5.36
N ASP A 113 -13.13 4.33 4.30
CA ASP A 113 -13.46 3.44 3.17
C ASP A 113 -12.83 2.06 3.45
N GLU A 114 -13.65 1.02 3.58
CA GLU A 114 -13.20 -0.37 3.78
C GLU A 114 -12.15 -0.80 2.73
N SER A 115 -12.21 -0.25 1.50
CA SER A 115 -11.22 -0.56 0.45
C SER A 115 -9.82 -0.01 0.72
N ARG A 116 -9.65 0.83 1.75
CA ARG A 116 -8.34 1.32 2.22
C ARG A 116 -7.69 0.41 3.25
N GLN A 117 -8.47 -0.39 3.99
CA GLN A 117 -7.97 -1.30 5.01
C GLN A 117 -8.09 -2.75 4.53
N MET A 118 -6.96 -3.43 4.43
CA MET A 118 -6.94 -4.88 4.20
C MET A 118 -6.50 -5.57 5.48
N ALA A 119 -7.48 -6.04 6.26
CA ALA A 119 -7.24 -6.99 7.34
C ALA A 119 -7.32 -8.42 6.79
N SER A 120 -6.31 -9.24 7.05
CA SER A 120 -6.37 -10.67 6.73
C SER A 120 -7.06 -11.41 7.87
N SER A 121 -8.17 -12.09 7.59
CA SER A 121 -8.79 -13.04 8.51
C SER A 121 -7.96 -14.31 8.68
N GLU A 122 -7.18 -14.66 7.66
CA GLU A 122 -6.09 -15.61 7.81
C GLU A 122 -4.98 -14.91 8.60
N THR A 123 -4.87 -15.23 9.89
CA THR A 123 -3.61 -15.02 10.60
C THR A 123 -2.51 -15.59 9.71
N ARG A 124 -1.66 -14.74 9.12
CA ARG A 124 -0.33 -15.19 8.66
C ARG A 124 0.16 -16.04 9.82
N ARG A 125 0.54 -17.30 9.59
CA ARG A 125 0.70 -18.38 10.60
C ARG A 125 1.51 -18.02 11.85
N TYR A 126 2.20 -16.86 11.85
CA TYR A 126 3.04 -16.30 12.90
C TYR A 126 2.82 -14.79 13.20
N LYS A 127 1.76 -14.15 12.69
CA LYS A 127 1.47 -12.71 12.89
C LYS A 127 -0.01 -12.50 13.20
N GLN A 128 -0.35 -12.45 14.48
CA GLN A 128 -1.74 -12.31 14.95
C GLN A 128 -2.30 -10.91 14.70
N ASN A 129 -1.46 -9.88 14.61
CA ASN A 129 -1.89 -8.52 14.28
C ASN A 129 -1.12 -8.00 13.06
N PHE A 130 -1.70 -8.22 11.88
CA PHE A 130 -1.18 -7.74 10.60
C PHE A 130 -2.20 -6.81 9.95
N LEU A 131 -1.73 -5.64 9.51
CA LEU A 131 -2.53 -4.66 8.79
C LEU A 131 -1.82 -4.31 7.48
N ALA A 132 -2.59 -4.22 6.38
CA ALA A 132 -2.13 -3.64 5.13
C ALA A 132 -3.02 -2.46 4.74
N ILE A 133 -2.43 -1.29 4.55
CA ILE A 133 -3.15 -0.06 4.17
C ILE A 133 -2.85 0.26 2.72
N ASN A 134 -3.89 0.46 1.92
CA ASN A 134 -3.76 0.89 0.54
C ASN A 134 -3.34 2.36 0.48
N LEU A 135 -2.15 2.63 -0.06
CA LEU A 135 -1.55 3.96 -0.19
C LEU A 135 -2.03 4.73 -1.42
N GLN A 136 -3.19 4.37 -1.99
CA GLN A 136 -3.75 5.09 -3.12
C GLN A 136 -3.93 6.58 -2.79
N GLY A 137 -3.25 7.43 -3.57
CA GLY A 137 -3.23 8.88 -3.39
C GLY A 137 -2.03 9.42 -2.62
N VAL A 138 -1.19 8.56 -2.04
CA VAL A 138 0.06 8.94 -1.36
C VAL A 138 1.23 8.86 -2.35
N PRO A 139 1.94 9.96 -2.61
CA PRO A 139 3.15 9.92 -3.41
C PRO A 139 4.22 9.07 -2.71
N LEU A 140 4.78 8.06 -3.40
CA LEU A 140 5.82 7.22 -2.77
C LEU A 140 7.06 8.02 -2.35
N ALA A 141 7.48 9.00 -3.15
CA ALA A 141 8.61 9.86 -2.81
C ALA A 141 8.39 10.70 -1.53
N MET A 142 7.13 10.88 -1.11
CA MET A 142 6.83 11.51 0.19
C MET A 142 7.29 10.62 1.34
N LEU A 143 7.22 9.29 1.17
CA LEU A 143 7.61 8.35 2.21
C LEU A 143 9.11 8.39 2.50
N ASP A 144 9.93 8.90 1.59
CA ASP A 144 11.37 9.07 1.79
C ASP A 144 11.70 10.08 2.89
N SER A 145 10.78 11.00 3.20
CA SER A 145 10.94 12.01 4.27
C SER A 145 10.15 11.70 5.53
N VAL A 146 9.34 10.64 5.53
CA VAL A 146 8.52 10.28 6.69
C VAL A 146 9.37 9.50 7.68
N ASP A 147 9.37 9.92 8.93
CA ASP A 147 9.99 9.19 10.05
C ASP A 147 8.96 8.47 10.91
N ARG A 148 7.77 9.06 11.09
CA ARG A 148 6.74 8.57 12.01
C ARG A 148 5.38 8.48 11.32
N ILE A 149 4.69 7.37 11.56
CA ILE A 149 3.33 7.11 11.10
C ILE A 149 2.44 6.91 12.33
N ASN A 150 1.43 7.75 12.48
CA ASN A 150 0.49 7.72 13.60
C ASN A 150 -0.87 7.21 13.13
N PHE A 151 -1.36 6.17 13.81
CA PHE A 151 -2.69 5.63 13.60
C PHE A 151 -3.69 6.30 14.55
N ILE A 152 -4.71 6.95 13.99
CA ILE A 152 -5.79 7.56 14.76
C ILE A 152 -6.92 6.56 14.94
N LYS A 153 -7.31 6.27 16.19
CA LYS A 153 -8.45 5.37 16.48
C LYS A 153 -9.78 6.04 16.14
N ALA A 154 -10.74 5.27 15.63
CA ALA A 154 -12.13 5.68 15.61
C ALA A 154 -12.67 5.86 17.05
N LYS A 155 -13.55 6.85 17.24
CA LYS A 155 -14.20 7.14 18.52
C LYS A 155 -15.43 6.27 18.74
#